data_AF-A0A5N5JIE1-F1
#
_entry.id   AF-A0A5N5JIE1-F1
#
_cell.length_a   1.000
_cell.length_b   1.000
_cell.length_c   1.000
_cell.angle_alpha   90.00
_cell.angle_beta   90.00
_cell.angle_gamma   90.00
#
_symmetry.space_group_name_H-M   'P 1'
#
loop_
_entity.id
_entity.type
_entity.pdbx_description
1 polymer ?
#
loop_
_entity_poly.entity_id
_entity_poly.type
_entity_poly.pdbx_seq_one_letter_code
_entity_poly.pdbx_strand_id
1 'polypeptide(L)'
;MSPYGMLRNINVMEKFKAITAYQGVVPPLLLFFRYLMISVPPGKPLPEKLSLEGVRYALRHGYIELVTFGVSQHRLTFSEELGDLIFSHGHDDLRIVDTCLALAQTIYSACGVLRKTALSMCKRGLIAAALDFIYSNKEFTIDDCMFVLRGLPSVALLQDFTQPCDSTPALMSVGFICHYLLNSDLEDLAFQLLEQIQAGGKGALEKTILEDEMCSTESWSEIAARCEQTNRLDLAQDITSTLLLQDGVMRLSPGLDSAKLMEHVFM
;
A
#
# COMPACT_ATOMS: atom_id res chain seq x y z
N MET A 1 18.77 35.96 20.81
CA MET A 1 18.60 35.41 19.44
C MET A 1 19.93 35.54 18.72
N SER A 2 20.53 34.46 18.23
CA SER A 2 21.77 34.56 17.44
C SER A 2 21.44 35.21 16.10
N PRO A 3 22.10 36.31 15.72
CA PRO A 3 21.88 36.92 14.42
C PRO A 3 22.37 35.92 13.35
N TYR A 4 21.64 35.83 12.23
CA TYR A 4 21.98 35.02 11.04
C TYR A 4 21.82 33.50 11.09
N GLY A 5 21.29 32.91 12.17
CA GLY A 5 21.09 31.45 12.20
C GLY A 5 22.40 30.65 12.19
N MET A 6 23.53 31.25 12.57
CA MET A 6 24.84 30.58 12.68
C MET A 6 24.83 29.34 13.58
N LEU A 7 23.89 29.27 14.53
CA LEU A 7 23.69 28.10 15.41
C LEU A 7 22.82 27.00 14.78
N ARG A 8 22.18 27.25 13.63
CA ARG A 8 21.36 26.27 12.89
C ARG A 8 22.23 25.43 11.97
N ASN A 9 23.28 24.84 12.53
CA ASN A 9 24.21 23.98 11.81
C ASN A 9 24.35 22.63 12.51
N ILE A 10 24.47 21.56 11.73
CA ILE A 10 24.72 20.20 12.19
C ILE A 10 25.93 20.14 13.14
N ASN A 11 26.97 20.95 12.87
CA ASN A 11 28.19 20.98 13.69
C ASN A 11 27.93 21.43 15.14
N VAL A 12 26.94 22.30 15.37
CA VAL A 12 26.56 22.73 16.73
C VAL A 12 25.79 21.62 17.43
N MET A 13 24.92 20.93 16.70
CA MET A 13 24.14 19.81 17.21
C MET A 13 25.04 18.62 17.61
N GLU A 14 26.08 18.31 16.83
CA GLU A 14 27.08 17.28 17.17
C GLU A 14 27.83 17.59 18.49
N LYS A 15 28.13 18.87 18.74
CA LYS A 15 28.72 19.28 20.03
C LYS A 15 27.79 18.99 21.21
N PHE A 16 26.47 19.09 21.02
CA PHE A 16 25.48 18.74 22.05
C PHE A 16 25.27 17.23 22.19
N LYS A 17 25.45 16.44 21.13
CA LYS A 17 25.45 14.96 21.21
C LYS A 17 26.60 14.41 22.04
N ALA A 18 27.78 15.05 21.98
CA ALA A 18 28.96 14.66 22.74
C ALA A 18 28.81 14.88 24.27
N ILE A 19 27.78 15.62 24.70
CA ILE A 19 27.50 15.85 26.11
C ILE A 19 26.63 14.71 26.61
N THR A 20 27.22 13.78 27.37
CA THR A 20 26.47 12.72 28.05
C THR A 20 25.53 13.34 29.09
N ALA A 21 24.23 13.16 28.90
CA ALA A 21 23.23 13.63 29.85
C ALA A 21 23.30 12.78 31.13
N TYR A 22 23.28 13.44 32.29
CA TYR A 22 23.13 12.79 33.59
C TYR A 22 21.71 12.21 33.73
N GLN A 23 21.59 11.02 34.34
CA GLN A 23 20.29 10.36 34.56
C GLN A 23 19.30 11.31 35.26
N GLY A 24 18.13 11.51 34.63
CA GLY A 24 17.01 12.29 35.19
C GLY A 24 16.84 13.72 34.66
N VAL A 25 17.75 14.25 33.84
CA VAL A 25 17.62 15.59 33.23
C VAL A 25 17.33 15.47 31.74
N VAL A 26 16.42 16.32 31.23
CA VAL A 26 16.13 16.41 29.79
C VAL A 26 17.44 16.65 29.03
N PRO A 27 17.82 15.77 28.08
CA PRO A 27 19.07 15.91 27.37
C PRO A 27 19.25 17.31 26.75
N PRO A 28 20.42 17.96 26.91
CA PRO A 28 20.67 19.30 26.38
C PRO A 28 20.37 19.45 24.89
N LEU A 29 20.60 18.37 24.13
CA LEU A 29 20.30 18.30 22.71
C LEU A 29 18.79 18.43 22.40
N LEU A 30 17.91 17.88 23.24
CA LEU A 30 16.47 18.03 23.07
C LEU A 30 16.00 19.44 23.39
N LEU A 31 16.57 20.06 24.42
CA LEU A 31 16.29 21.47 24.74
C LEU A 31 16.73 22.38 23.60
N PHE A 32 17.92 22.12 23.05
CA PHE A 32 18.42 22.83 21.87
C PHE A 32 17.49 22.63 20.66
N PHE A 33 17.11 21.39 20.35
CA PHE A 33 16.22 21.09 19.23
C PHE A 33 14.83 21.74 19.40
N ARG A 34 14.26 21.68 20.60
CA ARG A 34 13.00 22.38 20.94
C ARG A 34 13.12 23.88 20.74
N TYR A 35 14.20 24.48 21.23
CA TYR A 35 14.44 25.92 21.06
C TYR A 35 14.59 26.29 19.58
N LEU A 36 15.28 25.47 18.80
CA LEU A 36 15.40 25.66 17.36
C LEU A 36 14.02 25.71 16.69
N MET A 37 13.14 24.74 16.95
CA MET A 37 11.79 24.72 16.37
C MET A 37 10.94 25.92 16.77
N ILE A 38 11.04 26.40 18.01
CA ILE A 38 10.31 27.60 18.48
C ILE A 38 10.88 28.88 17.85
N SER A 39 12.20 28.95 17.67
CA SER A 39 12.88 30.14 17.12
C SER A 39 12.76 30.29 15.61
N VAL A 40 12.28 29.27 14.91
CA VAL A 40 12.16 29.25 13.45
C VAL A 40 11.02 30.16 12.99
N PRO A 41 11.27 31.14 12.10
CA PRO A 41 10.21 31.93 11.49
C PRO A 41 9.20 31.02 10.75
N PRO A 42 7.90 31.37 10.75
CA PRO A 42 6.93 30.72 9.86
C PRO A 42 7.43 30.68 8.41
N GLY A 43 7.28 29.53 7.75
CA GLY A 43 7.69 29.34 6.35
C GLY A 43 9.20 29.13 6.10
N LYS A 44 10.04 29.06 7.14
CA LYS A 44 11.48 28.76 6.99
C LYS A 44 11.88 27.52 7.81
N PRO A 45 11.52 26.31 7.38
CA PRO A 45 11.75 25.09 8.15
C PRO A 45 13.25 24.88 8.46
N LEU A 46 13.51 24.06 9.49
CA LEU A 46 14.86 23.64 9.82
C LEU A 46 15.47 22.84 8.66
N PRO A 47 16.78 23.04 8.36
CA PRO A 47 17.46 22.26 7.34
C PRO A 47 17.22 20.76 7.48
N GLU A 48 17.11 20.04 6.36
CA GLU A 48 16.76 18.62 6.32
C GLU A 48 17.59 17.76 7.29
N LYS A 49 18.93 17.88 7.23
CA LYS A 49 19.84 17.14 8.11
C LYS A 49 19.59 17.41 9.61
N LEU A 50 19.23 18.64 9.97
CA LEU A 50 18.90 18.99 11.36
C LEU A 50 17.52 18.46 11.77
N SER A 51 16.56 18.48 10.84
CA SER A 51 15.23 17.91 11.06
C SER A 51 15.32 16.42 11.31
N LEU A 52 16.04 15.68 10.46
CA LEU A 52 16.22 14.24 10.56
C LEU A 52 16.87 13.82 11.87
N GLU A 53 18.02 14.41 12.20
CA GLU A 53 18.76 14.05 13.40
C GLU A 53 18.07 14.50 14.69
N GLY A 54 17.43 15.67 14.67
CA GLY A 54 16.65 16.15 15.81
C GLY A 54 15.45 15.25 16.10
N VAL A 55 14.73 14.82 15.05
CA VAL A 55 13.63 13.86 15.19
C VAL A 55 14.13 12.49 15.62
N ARG A 56 15.23 11.99 15.05
CA ARG A 56 15.85 10.70 15.44
C ARG A 56 16.18 10.68 16.93
N TYR A 57 16.73 11.78 17.43
CA TYR A 57 17.04 11.91 18.84
C TYR A 57 15.78 12.06 19.70
N ALA A 58 14.79 12.86 19.27
CA ALA A 58 13.50 13.00 19.98
C ALA A 58 12.76 11.67 20.14
N LEU A 59 12.67 10.88 19.06
CA LEU A 59 12.02 9.57 19.08
C LEU A 59 12.73 8.57 20.00
N ARG A 60 14.07 8.48 19.92
CA ARG A 60 14.88 7.62 20.82
C ARG A 60 14.66 7.90 22.31
N HIS A 61 14.31 9.14 22.66
CA HIS A 61 14.06 9.56 24.03
C HIS A 61 12.56 9.65 24.38
N GLY A 62 11.66 9.20 23.49
CA GLY A 62 10.22 9.16 23.74
C GLY A 62 9.50 10.51 23.63
N TYR A 63 10.12 11.54 23.05
CA TYR A 63 9.54 12.88 22.91
C TYR A 63 8.72 13.01 21.62
N ILE A 64 7.71 12.15 21.44
CA ILE A 64 6.84 12.17 20.24
C ILE A 64 6.06 13.48 20.11
N GLU A 65 5.62 14.08 21.22
CA GLU A 65 4.89 15.36 21.22
C GLU A 65 5.68 16.49 20.56
N LEU A 66 7.01 16.47 20.75
CA LEU A 66 7.91 17.44 20.15
C LEU A 66 7.98 17.27 18.63
N VAL A 67 7.96 16.03 18.15
CA VAL A 67 7.92 15.70 16.72
C VAL A 67 6.56 16.09 16.14
N THR A 68 5.46 15.77 16.83
CA THR A 68 4.09 16.18 16.44
C THR A 68 3.98 17.69 16.28
N PHE A 69 4.53 18.45 17.23
CA PHE A 69 4.60 19.90 17.13
C PHE A 69 5.41 20.36 15.90
N GLY A 70 6.59 19.76 15.68
CA GLY A 70 7.45 20.11 14.55
C GLY A 70 6.80 19.88 13.19
N VAL A 71 6.08 18.76 13.03
CA VAL A 71 5.38 18.39 11.80
C VAL A 71 4.13 19.25 11.60
N SER A 72 3.24 19.34 12.60
CA SER A 72 1.98 20.10 12.49
C SER A 72 2.18 21.59 12.24
N GLN A 73 3.30 22.16 12.70
CA GLN A 73 3.64 23.56 12.52
C GLN A 73 4.55 23.82 11.31
N HIS A 74 4.80 22.82 10.46
CA HIS A 74 5.71 22.88 9.31
C HIS A 74 7.08 23.50 9.65
N ARG A 75 7.62 23.17 10.84
CA ARG A 75 8.91 23.67 11.33
C ARG A 75 10.08 22.80 10.86
N LEU A 76 9.79 21.60 10.37
CA LEU A 76 10.76 20.64 9.87
C LEU A 76 10.73 20.63 8.35
N THR A 77 11.89 20.42 7.73
CA THR A 77 11.92 20.12 6.29
C THR A 77 11.49 18.67 6.11
N PHE A 78 10.43 18.47 5.35
CA PHE A 78 9.90 17.15 5.05
C PHE A 78 10.74 16.47 3.97
N SER A 79 11.10 15.22 4.22
CA SER A 79 11.77 14.34 3.29
C SER A 79 11.25 12.92 3.48
N GLU A 80 11.42 12.08 2.45
CA GLU A 80 11.04 10.67 2.52
C GLU A 80 11.76 9.95 3.67
N GLU A 81 13.05 10.25 3.89
CA GLU A 81 13.85 9.67 4.98
C GLU A 81 13.31 10.05 6.37
N LEU A 82 12.81 11.28 6.52
CA LEU A 82 12.18 11.71 7.77
C LEU A 82 10.87 10.94 8.04
N GLY A 83 10.09 10.70 7.00
CA GLY A 83 8.88 9.87 7.07
C GLY A 83 9.22 8.43 7.46
N ASP A 84 10.24 7.84 6.83
CA ASP A 84 10.68 6.46 7.10
C ASP A 84 11.17 6.26 8.53
N LEU A 85 11.88 7.26 9.07
CA LEU A 85 12.33 7.27 10.46
C LEU A 85 11.16 7.22 11.45
N ILE A 86 10.13 8.05 11.23
CA ILE A 86 8.94 8.10 12.09
C ILE A 86 8.11 6.82 11.94
N PHE A 87 7.92 6.37 10.69
CA PHE A 87 7.19 5.15 10.37
C PHE A 87 7.80 3.92 11.04
N SER A 88 9.13 3.77 10.95
CA SER A 88 9.85 2.65 11.56
C SER A 88 9.76 2.68 13.08
N HIS A 89 9.89 3.86 13.70
CA HIS A 89 9.81 3.99 15.16
C HIS A 89 8.42 3.65 15.71
N GLY A 90 7.35 3.97 14.96
CA GLY A 90 5.99 3.57 15.33
C GLY A 90 5.78 2.06 15.36
N HIS A 91 6.58 1.29 14.62
CA HIS A 91 6.53 -0.17 14.64
C HIS A 91 7.08 -0.75 15.95
N ASP A 92 8.03 -0.05 16.59
CA ASP A 92 8.69 -0.50 17.82
C ASP A 92 7.85 -0.25 19.08
N ASP A 93 6.96 0.77 19.08
CA ASP A 93 6.12 1.14 20.23
C ASP A 93 4.64 1.29 19.84
N LEU A 94 3.85 0.28 20.19
CA LEU A 94 2.41 0.19 19.91
C LEU A 94 1.59 1.35 20.51
N ARG A 95 2.09 2.04 21.54
CA ARG A 95 1.33 3.14 22.19
C ARG A 95 1.30 4.39 21.32
N ILE A 96 2.31 4.57 20.47
CA ILE A 96 2.48 5.74 19.61
C ILE A 96 2.30 5.42 18.12
N VAL A 97 1.98 4.16 17.79
CA VAL A 97 1.91 3.68 16.39
C VAL A 97 0.99 4.54 15.53
N ASP A 98 -0.24 4.82 15.96
CA ASP A 98 -1.18 5.63 15.16
C ASP A 98 -0.67 7.07 14.99
N THR A 99 -0.07 7.66 16.04
CA THR A 99 0.53 9.00 15.95
C THR A 99 1.69 9.01 14.97
N CYS A 100 2.59 8.04 15.05
CA CYS A 100 3.71 7.91 14.12
C CYS A 100 3.23 7.71 12.68
N LEU A 101 2.24 6.84 12.44
CA LEU A 101 1.68 6.61 11.12
C LEU A 101 0.98 7.87 10.57
N ALA A 102 0.26 8.63 11.39
CA ALA A 102 -0.37 9.88 10.99
C ALA A 102 0.65 10.96 10.60
N LEU A 103 1.75 11.06 11.37
CA LEU A 103 2.84 11.99 11.08
C LEU A 103 3.60 11.58 9.81
N ALA A 104 3.90 10.28 9.66
CA ALA A 104 4.54 9.74 8.46
C ALA A 104 3.67 9.97 7.22
N GLN A 105 2.37 9.68 7.29
CA GLN A 105 1.41 9.98 6.22
C GLN A 105 1.47 11.45 5.80
N THR A 106 1.46 12.38 6.76
CA THR A 106 1.53 13.82 6.50
C THR A 106 2.81 14.20 5.74
N ILE A 107 3.95 13.64 6.16
CA ILE A 107 5.25 13.88 5.52
C ILE A 107 5.29 13.30 4.11
N TYR A 108 4.91 12.03 3.94
CA TYR A 108 4.90 11.38 2.63
C TYR A 108 3.97 12.10 1.64
N SER A 109 2.79 12.52 2.08
CA SER A 109 1.85 13.28 1.26
C SER A 109 2.47 14.60 0.79
N ALA A 110 3.13 15.33 1.68
CA ALA A 110 3.79 16.59 1.34
C ALA A 110 5.02 16.40 0.43
N CYS A 111 5.68 15.24 0.51
CA CYS A 111 6.78 14.87 -0.37
C CYS A 111 6.33 14.27 -1.71
N GLY A 112 5.03 14.04 -1.93
CA GLY A 112 4.52 13.38 -3.14
C GLY A 112 4.82 11.88 -3.20
N VAL A 113 5.14 11.23 -2.09
CA VAL A 113 5.43 9.79 -2.04
C VAL A 113 4.12 9.01 -1.88
N LEU A 114 3.46 8.72 -2.99
CA LEU A 114 2.10 8.17 -3.03
C LEU A 114 1.99 6.79 -2.34
N ARG A 115 2.82 5.82 -2.74
CA ARG A 115 2.79 4.45 -2.20
C ARG A 115 2.95 4.37 -0.68
N LYS A 116 3.82 5.19 -0.10
CA LYS A 116 4.06 5.23 1.35
C LYS A 116 2.94 5.98 2.10
N THR A 117 2.32 6.95 1.45
CA THR A 117 1.10 7.61 1.95
C THR A 117 -0.04 6.60 2.06
N ALA A 118 -0.34 5.88 0.97
CA ALA A 118 -1.38 4.86 0.94
C ALA A 118 -1.12 3.74 1.98
N LEU A 119 0.11 3.23 2.05
CA LEU A 119 0.48 2.23 3.05
C LEU A 119 0.26 2.73 4.48
N SER A 120 0.61 3.99 4.76
CA SER A 120 0.40 4.58 6.09
C SER A 120 -1.09 4.72 6.42
N MET A 121 -1.94 5.08 5.45
CA MET A 121 -3.39 5.10 5.62
C MET A 121 -3.96 3.69 5.91
N CYS A 122 -3.57 2.69 5.11
CA CYS A 122 -4.02 1.31 5.31
C CYS A 122 -3.62 0.76 6.68
N LYS A 123 -2.38 0.99 7.14
CA LYS A 123 -1.93 0.56 8.48
C LYS A 123 -2.65 1.25 9.63
N ARG A 124 -3.26 2.41 9.40
CA ARG A 124 -4.13 3.11 10.36
C ARG A 124 -5.57 2.62 10.35
N GLY A 125 -5.90 1.65 9.49
CA GLY A 125 -7.27 1.18 9.27
C GLY A 125 -8.12 2.12 8.42
N LEU A 126 -7.52 3.12 7.77
CA LEU A 126 -8.22 4.07 6.91
C LEU A 126 -8.31 3.55 5.46
N ILE A 127 -8.81 2.33 5.29
CA ILE A 127 -8.75 1.63 3.99
C ILE A 127 -9.60 2.35 2.93
N ALA A 128 -10.85 2.73 3.26
CA ALA A 128 -11.71 3.47 2.32
C ALA A 128 -11.05 4.79 1.85
N ALA A 129 -10.48 5.56 2.77
CA ALA A 129 -9.78 6.79 2.43
C ALA A 129 -8.50 6.55 1.62
N ALA A 130 -7.82 5.41 1.83
CA ALA A 130 -6.67 5.01 1.03
C ALA A 130 -7.08 4.67 -0.41
N LEU A 131 -8.22 3.99 -0.61
CA LEU A 131 -8.77 3.72 -1.93
C LEU A 131 -9.15 5.01 -2.66
N ASP A 132 -9.87 5.91 -1.99
CA ASP A 132 -10.22 7.23 -2.55
C ASP A 132 -8.96 8.01 -2.98
N PHE A 133 -7.91 7.94 -2.15
CA PHE A 133 -6.61 8.52 -2.46
C PHE A 133 -5.98 7.86 -3.69
N ILE A 134 -5.96 6.53 -3.78
CA ILE A 134 -5.42 5.80 -4.94
C ILE A 134 -6.18 6.18 -6.22
N TYR A 135 -7.52 6.14 -6.21
CA TYR A 135 -8.35 6.49 -7.37
C TYR A 135 -8.19 7.95 -7.80
N SER A 136 -7.98 8.86 -6.86
CA SER A 136 -7.77 10.29 -7.17
C SER A 136 -6.40 10.56 -7.82
N ASN A 137 -5.43 9.67 -7.65
CA ASN A 137 -4.06 9.85 -8.13
C ASN A 137 -3.80 8.97 -9.36
N LYS A 138 -3.86 9.57 -10.55
CA LYS A 138 -3.62 8.88 -11.84
C LYS A 138 -2.21 8.31 -12.01
N GLU A 139 -1.26 8.77 -11.20
CA GLU A 139 0.13 8.29 -11.21
C GLU A 139 0.32 7.02 -10.37
N PHE A 140 -0.71 6.58 -9.63
CA PHE A 140 -0.62 5.39 -8.80
C PHE A 140 -0.63 4.13 -9.68
N THR A 141 0.43 3.33 -9.59
CA THR A 141 0.64 2.16 -10.45
C THR A 141 0.24 0.86 -9.76
N ILE A 142 0.14 -0.22 -10.54
CA ILE A 142 -0.04 -1.58 -10.01
C ILE A 142 1.11 -1.94 -9.06
N ASP A 143 2.35 -1.57 -9.39
CA ASP A 143 3.51 -1.81 -8.53
C ASP A 143 3.39 -1.10 -7.17
N ASP A 144 2.75 0.07 -7.14
CA ASP A 144 2.43 0.78 -5.89
C ASP A 144 1.36 0.05 -5.08
N CYS A 145 0.33 -0.51 -5.73
CA CYS A 145 -0.64 -1.39 -5.05
C CYS A 145 0.05 -2.61 -4.44
N MET A 146 0.98 -3.23 -5.18
CA MET A 146 1.77 -4.36 -4.68
C MET A 146 2.67 -3.97 -3.50
N PHE A 147 3.26 -2.76 -3.54
CA PHE A 147 4.01 -2.23 -2.42
C PHE A 147 3.15 -2.11 -1.15
N VAL A 148 1.91 -1.62 -1.30
CA VAL A 148 0.97 -1.52 -0.17
C VAL A 148 0.58 -2.90 0.35
N LEU A 149 0.26 -3.86 -0.52
CA LEU A 149 -0.08 -5.23 -0.13
C LEU A 149 1.07 -5.94 0.60
N ARG A 150 2.31 -5.78 0.13
CA ARG A 150 3.50 -6.32 0.83
C ARG A 150 3.70 -5.69 2.20
N GLY A 151 3.39 -4.39 2.34
CA GLY A 151 3.49 -3.68 3.60
C GLY A 151 2.39 -4.02 4.61
N LEU A 152 1.21 -4.44 4.14
CA LEU A 152 0.08 -4.92 4.94
C LEU A 152 -0.61 -6.10 4.22
N PRO A 153 -0.07 -7.33 4.39
CA PRO A 153 -0.69 -8.54 3.84
C PRO A 153 -2.09 -8.74 4.44
N SER A 154 -3.14 -8.53 3.66
CA SER A 154 -4.53 -8.63 4.13
C SER A 154 -5.46 -9.03 2.99
N VAL A 155 -6.26 -10.07 3.21
CA VAL A 155 -7.28 -10.51 2.25
C VAL A 155 -8.38 -9.45 2.10
N ALA A 156 -8.73 -8.74 3.17
CA ALA A 156 -9.72 -7.66 3.11
C ALA A 156 -9.25 -6.53 2.18
N LEU A 157 -7.98 -6.13 2.30
CA LEU A 157 -7.40 -5.11 1.41
C LEU A 157 -7.33 -5.61 -0.04
N LEU A 158 -7.02 -6.89 -0.22
CA LEU A 158 -6.97 -7.52 -1.53
C LEU A 158 -8.37 -7.58 -2.19
N GLN A 159 -9.41 -7.83 -1.40
CA GLN A 159 -10.81 -7.73 -1.84
C GLN A 159 -11.16 -6.30 -2.23
N ASP A 160 -10.78 -5.32 -1.41
CA ASP A 160 -11.03 -3.91 -1.71
C ASP A 160 -10.33 -3.44 -3.01
N PHE A 161 -9.22 -4.08 -3.41
CA PHE A 161 -8.55 -3.80 -4.69
C PHE A 161 -9.22 -4.50 -5.88
N THR A 162 -9.92 -5.61 -5.64
CA THR A 162 -10.50 -6.46 -6.70
C THR A 162 -12.00 -6.29 -6.87
N GLN A 163 -12.67 -5.67 -5.91
CA GLN A 163 -14.09 -5.36 -5.97
C GLN A 163 -14.33 -3.93 -6.48
N PRO A 164 -15.31 -3.73 -7.37
CA PRO A 164 -15.73 -2.39 -7.74
C PRO A 164 -16.40 -1.70 -6.54
N CYS A 165 -16.11 -0.42 -6.34
CA CYS A 165 -16.76 0.41 -5.33
C CYS A 165 -17.69 1.42 -6.03
N ASP A 166 -19.00 1.31 -5.83
CA ASP A 166 -20.02 2.15 -6.46
C ASP A 166 -19.86 2.24 -7.99
N SER A 167 -19.50 3.42 -8.51
CA SER A 167 -19.26 3.71 -9.93
C SER A 167 -17.80 3.61 -10.34
N THR A 168 -16.90 3.25 -9.42
CA THR A 168 -15.47 3.06 -9.71
C THR A 168 -15.18 1.61 -10.03
N PRO A 169 -14.54 1.32 -11.18
CA PRO A 169 -14.11 -0.04 -11.50
C PRO A 169 -13.06 -0.49 -10.49
N ALA A 170 -12.94 -1.80 -10.29
CA ALA A 170 -11.88 -2.38 -9.47
C ALA A 170 -10.49 -1.92 -9.96
N LEU A 171 -9.54 -1.77 -9.03
CA LEU A 171 -8.17 -1.39 -9.38
C LEU A 171 -7.47 -2.46 -10.23
N MET A 172 -7.85 -3.72 -10.03
CA MET A 172 -7.31 -4.89 -10.72
C MET A 172 -8.32 -6.02 -10.69
N SER A 173 -8.20 -6.96 -11.64
CA SER A 173 -9.02 -8.17 -11.59
C SER A 173 -8.45 -9.20 -10.62
N VAL A 174 -9.32 -10.15 -10.22
CA VAL A 174 -8.95 -11.25 -9.31
C VAL A 174 -7.89 -12.15 -9.90
N GLY A 175 -8.03 -12.56 -11.16
CA GLY A 175 -7.08 -13.44 -11.83
C GLY A 175 -5.72 -12.77 -12.01
N PHE A 176 -5.70 -11.49 -12.38
CA PHE A 176 -4.45 -10.74 -12.52
C PHE A 176 -3.67 -10.72 -11.20
N ILE A 177 -4.33 -10.35 -10.09
CA ILE A 177 -3.64 -10.24 -8.80
C ILE A 177 -3.26 -11.60 -8.23
N CYS A 178 -4.12 -12.62 -8.37
CA CYS A 178 -3.79 -13.98 -7.95
C CYS A 178 -2.58 -14.50 -8.71
N HIS A 179 -2.56 -14.38 -10.04
CA HIS A 179 -1.43 -14.79 -10.88
C HIS A 179 -0.13 -14.10 -10.49
N TYR A 180 -0.19 -12.78 -10.25
CA TYR A 180 0.97 -12.02 -9.79
C TYR A 180 1.49 -12.52 -8.43
N LEU A 181 0.58 -12.76 -7.47
CA LEU A 181 0.92 -13.19 -6.11
C LEU A 181 1.50 -14.61 -6.06
N LEU A 182 1.15 -15.50 -6.98
CA LEU A 182 1.70 -16.87 -7.06
C LEU A 182 3.22 -16.92 -7.31
N ASN A 183 3.79 -15.82 -7.80
CA ASN A 183 5.23 -15.67 -8.03
C ASN A 183 5.91 -14.82 -6.94
N SER A 184 5.24 -14.64 -5.80
CA SER A 184 5.70 -13.85 -4.66
C SER A 184 5.64 -14.63 -3.35
N ASP A 185 6.17 -14.04 -2.30
CA ASP A 185 6.09 -14.51 -0.91
C ASP A 185 4.67 -14.44 -0.31
N LEU A 186 3.69 -13.97 -1.08
CA LEU A 186 2.30 -13.76 -0.66
C LEU A 186 1.32 -14.72 -1.35
N GLU A 187 1.78 -15.88 -1.82
CA GLU A 187 0.91 -16.86 -2.52
C GLU A 187 -0.30 -17.31 -1.68
N ASP A 188 -0.15 -17.40 -0.35
CA ASP A 188 -1.24 -17.76 0.56
C ASP A 188 -2.41 -16.77 0.52
N LEU A 189 -2.14 -15.47 0.28
CA LEU A 189 -3.21 -14.47 0.14
C LEU A 189 -4.04 -14.70 -1.12
N ALA A 190 -3.42 -15.14 -2.22
CA ALA A 190 -4.13 -15.45 -3.45
C ALA A 190 -5.11 -16.59 -3.24
N PHE A 191 -4.66 -17.67 -2.56
CA PHE A 191 -5.53 -18.79 -2.25
C PHE A 191 -6.67 -18.40 -1.31
N GLN A 192 -6.39 -17.65 -0.25
CA GLN A 192 -7.42 -17.19 0.68
C GLN A 192 -8.49 -16.33 -0.02
N LEU A 193 -8.10 -15.49 -0.98
CA LEU A 193 -9.06 -14.73 -1.79
C LEU A 193 -9.96 -15.67 -2.61
N LEU A 194 -9.38 -16.64 -3.32
CA LEU A 194 -10.12 -17.59 -4.15
C LEU A 194 -11.07 -18.46 -3.31
N GLU A 195 -10.61 -18.95 -2.16
CA GLU A 195 -11.41 -19.71 -1.20
C GLU A 195 -12.59 -18.88 -0.67
N GLN A 196 -12.39 -17.59 -0.37
CA GLN A 196 -13.46 -16.71 0.07
C GLN A 196 -14.48 -16.44 -1.04
N ILE A 197 -14.03 -16.27 -2.29
CA ILE A 197 -14.94 -16.12 -3.44
C ILE A 197 -15.77 -17.39 -3.64
N GLN A 198 -15.13 -18.57 -3.60
CA GLN A 198 -15.81 -19.86 -3.72
C GLN A 198 -16.85 -20.07 -2.59
N ALA A 199 -16.50 -19.70 -1.36
CA ALA A 199 -17.39 -19.75 -0.20
C ALA A 199 -18.56 -18.74 -0.31
N GLY A 200 -18.44 -17.70 -1.13
CA GLY A 200 -19.47 -16.67 -1.36
C GLY A 200 -20.71 -17.18 -2.09
N GLY A 201 -20.65 -18.38 -2.70
CA GLY A 201 -21.82 -19.04 -3.28
C GLY A 201 -21.50 -19.82 -4.54
N LYS A 202 -22.43 -20.70 -4.93
CA LYS A 202 -22.30 -21.51 -6.14
C LYS A 202 -22.21 -20.60 -7.37
N GLY A 203 -21.15 -20.77 -8.17
CA GLY A 203 -20.92 -20.01 -9.41
C GLY A 203 -20.29 -18.63 -9.19
N ALA A 204 -19.95 -18.24 -7.95
CA ALA A 204 -19.26 -16.97 -7.70
C ALA A 204 -17.87 -16.94 -8.36
N LEU A 205 -17.08 -18.00 -8.16
CA LEU A 205 -15.75 -18.13 -8.77
C LEU A 205 -15.84 -18.23 -10.29
N GLU A 206 -16.81 -18.98 -10.82
CA GLU A 206 -17.09 -19.06 -12.26
C GLU A 206 -17.34 -17.67 -12.85
N LYS A 207 -18.28 -16.91 -12.25
CA LYS A 207 -18.57 -15.54 -12.66
C LYS A 207 -17.33 -14.65 -12.63
N THR A 208 -16.52 -14.73 -11.57
CA THR A 208 -15.28 -13.96 -11.45
C THR A 208 -14.31 -14.27 -12.59
N ILE A 209 -14.14 -15.53 -12.97
CA ILE A 209 -13.26 -15.93 -14.09
C ILE A 209 -13.82 -15.43 -15.43
N LEU A 210 -15.14 -15.56 -15.64
CA LEU A 210 -15.79 -15.15 -16.89
C LEU A 210 -15.76 -13.63 -17.12
N GLU A 211 -15.82 -12.84 -16.05
CA GLU A 211 -15.80 -11.37 -16.07
C GLU A 211 -14.38 -10.78 -15.97
N ASP A 212 -13.35 -11.63 -15.90
CA ASP A 212 -11.96 -11.19 -15.76
C ASP A 212 -11.34 -10.77 -17.10
N GLU A 213 -11.45 -9.49 -17.42
CA GLU A 213 -10.89 -8.94 -18.66
C GLU A 213 -9.35 -8.72 -18.61
N MET A 214 -8.73 -8.75 -17.42
CA MET A 214 -7.30 -8.45 -17.26
C MET A 214 -6.42 -9.70 -17.11
N CYS A 215 -7.01 -10.88 -16.97
CA CYS A 215 -6.32 -12.16 -16.82
C CYS A 215 -6.60 -13.06 -18.02
N SER A 216 -5.56 -13.70 -18.57
CA SER A 216 -5.73 -14.65 -19.66
C SER A 216 -6.20 -16.02 -19.16
N THR A 217 -6.78 -16.82 -20.05
CA THR A 217 -7.13 -18.22 -19.79
C THR A 217 -5.89 -19.06 -19.43
N GLU A 218 -4.73 -18.74 -20.00
CA GLU A 218 -3.44 -19.33 -19.65
C GLU A 218 -3.03 -19.01 -18.21
N SER A 219 -3.13 -17.75 -17.80
CA SER A 219 -2.85 -17.33 -16.41
C SER A 219 -3.80 -17.99 -15.41
N TRP A 220 -5.09 -18.11 -15.73
CA TRP A 220 -6.03 -18.88 -14.91
C TRP A 220 -5.72 -20.37 -14.86
N SER A 221 -5.21 -20.95 -15.96
CA SER A 221 -4.75 -22.34 -15.99
C SER A 221 -3.53 -22.55 -15.08
N GLU A 222 -2.61 -21.59 -15.03
CA GLU A 222 -1.47 -21.61 -14.10
C GLU A 222 -1.93 -21.51 -12.64
N ILE A 223 -2.95 -20.68 -12.36
CA ILE A 223 -3.56 -20.59 -11.03
C ILE A 223 -4.17 -21.95 -10.63
N ALA A 224 -4.92 -22.59 -11.51
CA ALA A 224 -5.49 -23.91 -11.26
C ALA A 224 -4.41 -24.96 -10.98
N ALA A 225 -3.35 -25.01 -11.80
CA ALA A 225 -2.24 -25.93 -11.61
C ALA A 225 -1.53 -25.72 -10.26
N ARG A 226 -1.37 -24.46 -9.82
CA ARG A 226 -0.80 -24.17 -8.50
C ARG A 226 -1.74 -24.56 -7.35
N CYS A 227 -3.06 -24.43 -7.53
CA CYS A 227 -4.03 -24.96 -6.57
C CYS A 227 -3.90 -26.49 -6.41
N GLU A 228 -3.74 -27.24 -7.51
CA GLU A 228 -3.51 -28.69 -7.44
C GLU A 228 -2.22 -29.05 -6.69
N GLN A 229 -1.11 -28.37 -7.03
CA GLN A 229 0.19 -28.57 -6.40
C GLN A 229 0.19 -28.30 -4.89
N THR A 230 -0.72 -27.43 -4.43
CA THR A 230 -0.88 -27.08 -3.03
C THR A 230 -2.05 -27.79 -2.34
N ASN A 231 -2.58 -28.86 -2.97
CA ASN A 231 -3.66 -29.71 -2.46
C ASN A 231 -5.01 -28.99 -2.25
N ARG A 232 -5.27 -27.93 -3.02
CA ARG A 232 -6.57 -27.21 -3.09
C ARG A 232 -7.38 -27.71 -4.29
N LEU A 233 -7.71 -29.00 -4.25
CA LEU A 233 -8.29 -29.73 -5.39
C LEU A 233 -9.65 -29.18 -5.82
N ASP A 234 -10.50 -28.78 -4.88
CA ASP A 234 -11.82 -28.22 -5.18
C ASP A 234 -11.71 -26.89 -5.95
N LEU A 235 -10.79 -26.00 -5.54
CA LEU A 235 -10.51 -24.75 -6.26
C LEU A 235 -9.97 -25.02 -7.66
N ALA A 236 -9.00 -25.92 -7.77
CA ALA A 236 -8.43 -26.29 -9.07
C ALA A 236 -9.51 -26.81 -10.01
N GLN A 237 -10.35 -27.73 -9.54
CA GLN A 237 -11.42 -28.33 -10.32
C GLN A 237 -12.43 -27.29 -10.80
N ASP A 238 -12.84 -26.35 -9.93
CA ASP A 238 -13.79 -25.29 -10.29
C ASP A 238 -13.21 -24.35 -11.36
N ILE A 239 -11.95 -23.95 -11.22
CA ILE A 239 -11.27 -23.09 -12.22
C ILE A 239 -11.15 -23.85 -13.55
N THR A 240 -10.62 -25.07 -13.55
CA THR A 240 -10.42 -25.86 -14.77
C THR A 240 -11.74 -26.16 -15.48
N SER A 241 -12.80 -26.49 -14.73
CA SER A 241 -14.13 -26.73 -15.30
C SER A 241 -14.70 -25.49 -15.97
N THR A 242 -14.51 -24.31 -15.37
CA THR A 242 -14.93 -23.02 -15.94
C THR A 242 -14.21 -22.71 -17.25
N LEU A 243 -12.89 -22.90 -17.28
CA LEU A 243 -12.08 -22.65 -18.49
C LEU A 243 -12.46 -23.60 -19.64
N LEU A 244 -12.70 -24.88 -19.34
CA LEU A 244 -13.15 -25.86 -20.35
C LEU A 244 -14.52 -25.51 -20.95
N LEU A 245 -15.43 -24.94 -20.14
CA LEU A 245 -16.73 -24.46 -20.63
C LEU A 245 -16.57 -23.26 -21.57
N GLN A 246 -15.66 -22.33 -21.27
CA GLN A 246 -15.36 -21.20 -22.18
C GLN A 246 -14.82 -21.69 -23.52
N ASP A 247 -13.86 -22.61 -23.53
CA ASP A 247 -13.31 -23.20 -24.76
C ASP A 247 -14.39 -23.93 -25.57
N GLY A 248 -15.31 -24.63 -24.90
CA GLY A 248 -16.47 -25.28 -25.51
C GLY A 248 -17.42 -24.27 -26.17
N VAL A 249 -17.74 -23.16 -25.50
CA VAL A 249 -18.62 -22.10 -26.01
C VAL A 249 -17.96 -21.33 -27.17
N MET A 250 -16.66 -21.06 -27.10
CA MET A 250 -15.92 -20.42 -28.18
C MET A 250 -15.87 -21.30 -29.44
N ARG A 251 -15.77 -22.62 -29.29
CA ARG A 251 -15.86 -23.59 -30.40
C ARG A 251 -17.27 -23.75 -30.98
N LEU A 252 -18.31 -23.44 -30.20
CA LEU A 252 -19.72 -23.54 -30.61
C LEU A 252 -20.28 -22.22 -31.18
N SER A 253 -19.53 -21.12 -31.09
CA SER A 253 -19.91 -19.85 -31.70
C SER A 253 -19.76 -19.96 -33.22
N PRO A 254 -20.84 -19.98 -34.02
CA PRO A 254 -20.70 -20.10 -35.46
C PRO A 254 -20.17 -18.75 -35.96
N GLY A 255 -18.95 -18.77 -36.49
CA GLY A 255 -18.58 -17.81 -37.52
C GLY A 255 -19.68 -17.79 -38.58
N LEU A 256 -19.95 -16.60 -39.13
CA LEU A 256 -20.88 -16.39 -40.24
C LEU A 256 -20.71 -17.47 -41.32
N ASP A 257 -21.53 -18.51 -41.25
CA ASP A 257 -21.80 -19.40 -42.37
C ASP A 257 -23.30 -19.58 -42.42
N SER A 258 -23.95 -18.57 -43.00
CA SER A 258 -25.25 -18.72 -43.63
C SER A 258 -25.09 -19.68 -44.82
N ALA A 259 -24.96 -20.97 -44.54
CA ALA A 259 -25.09 -22.02 -45.53
C ALA A 259 -26.57 -22.12 -45.91
N LYS A 260 -26.90 -21.53 -47.05
CA LYS A 260 -28.19 -21.71 -47.74
C LYS A 260 -28.48 -23.20 -47.89
N LEU A 261 -29.45 -23.69 -47.13
CA LEU A 261 -30.21 -24.89 -47.48
C LEU A 261 -31.13 -24.53 -48.67
N MET A 262 -30.67 -24.82 -49.89
CA MET A 262 -31.55 -24.93 -51.06
C MET A 262 -31.98 -26.39 -51.18
N GLU A 263 -33.23 -26.67 -50.82
CA GLU A 263 -33.92 -27.89 -51.24
C GLU A 263 -34.16 -27.81 -52.76
N HIS A 264 -33.49 -28.69 -53.51
CA HIS A 264 -33.88 -29.00 -54.87
C HIS A 264 -35.08 -29.97 -54.83
N VAL A 265 -36.29 -29.44 -54.97
CA VAL A 265 -37.45 -30.24 -55.37
C VAL A 265 -37.46 -30.31 -56.90
N PHE A 266 -37.22 -31.50 -57.43
CA PHE A 266 -37.49 -31.84 -58.83
C PHE A 266 -39.00 -32.05 -59.01
N MET A 267 -39.62 -31.25 -59.88
CA MET A 267 -40.76 -31.64 -60.73
C MET A 267 -40.74 -30.83 -62.02
#